data_AF-A0A5D0U2B0-F1
#
_entry.id   AF-A0A5D0U2B0-F1
#
_cell.length_a   1.000
_cell.length_b   1.000
_cell.length_c   1.000
_cell.angle_alpha   90.00
_cell.angle_beta   90.00
_cell.angle_gamma   90.00
#
_symmetry.space_group_name_H-M   'P 1'
#
loop_
_entity.id
_entity.type
_entity.pdbx_description
1 polymer ?
#
loop_
_entity_poly.entity_id
_entity_poly.type
_entity_poly.pdbx_seq_one_letter_code
_entity_poly.pdbx_strand_id
1 'polypeptide(L)' 'MSTVPRTEPQWDDPALTELARRLRDAHRAVAPLPPDDRRRLIRHLLAITDLAKRDPELASRRLETFLADFHEAPDVG' A
#
# COMPACT_ATOMS: atom_id res chain seq x y z
N MET A 1 16.58 -24.02 -5.43
CA MET A 1 15.53 -23.18 -4.81
C MET A 1 14.99 -22.26 -5.89
N SER A 2 13.93 -22.67 -6.60
CA SER A 2 13.34 -21.84 -7.65
C SER A 2 12.51 -20.73 -7.02
N THR A 3 13.06 -19.52 -6.98
CA THR A 3 12.26 -18.30 -6.78
C THR A 3 11.42 -18.10 -8.03
N VAL A 4 10.27 -18.79 -8.10
CA VAL A 4 9.26 -18.44 -9.10
C VAL A 4 8.98 -16.94 -8.93
N PRO A 5 9.18 -16.10 -9.96
CA PRO A 5 8.77 -14.72 -9.87
C PRO A 5 7.28 -14.76 -9.61
N ARG A 6 6.85 -14.32 -8.41
CA ARG A 6 5.43 -14.26 -8.08
C ARG A 6 4.80 -13.34 -9.11
N THR A 7 4.16 -13.93 -10.12
CA THR A 7 3.46 -13.20 -11.17
C THR A 7 2.44 -12.34 -10.44
N GLU A 8 2.61 -11.03 -10.54
CA GLU A 8 1.68 -10.11 -9.92
C GLU A 8 0.32 -10.33 -10.60
N PRO A 9 -0.79 -10.37 -9.84
CA PRO A 9 -2.11 -10.39 -10.44
C PRO A 9 -2.20 -9.17 -11.35
N GLN A 10 -2.37 -9.44 -12.64
CA GLN A 10 -2.76 -8.42 -13.62
C GLN A 10 -4.28 -8.43 -13.59
N TRP A 11 -4.87 -7.37 -13.03
CA TRP A 11 -6.31 -7.17 -13.14
C TRP A 11 -6.62 -6.67 -14.55
N ASP A 12 -7.81 -6.99 -15.06
CA ASP A 12 -8.26 -6.51 -16.38
C ASP A 12 -8.25 -4.97 -16.48
N ASP A 13 -8.36 -4.28 -15.33
CA ASP A 13 -8.23 -2.84 -15.23
C ASP A 13 -6.75 -2.43 -14.92
N PRO A 14 -6.10 -1.67 -15.81
CA PRO A 14 -4.74 -1.18 -15.59
C PRO A 14 -4.63 -0.26 -14.37
N ALA A 15 -5.69 0.48 -14.02
CA ALA A 15 -5.71 1.32 -12.83
C ALA A 15 -5.70 0.48 -11.54
N LEU A 16 -6.41 -0.65 -11.53
CA LEU A 16 -6.36 -1.61 -10.42
C LEU A 16 -4.99 -2.27 -10.29
N THR A 17 -4.36 -2.61 -11.41
CA THR A 17 -3.01 -3.17 -11.44
C THR A 17 -1.99 -2.20 -10.84
N GLU A 18 -2.04 -0.92 -11.24
CA GLU A 18 -1.17 0.11 -10.68
C GLU A 18 -1.46 0.37 -9.20
N LEU A 19 -2.74 0.44 -8.80
CA LEU A 19 -3.12 0.59 -7.40
C LEU A 19 -2.58 -0.54 -6.52
N ALA A 20 -2.69 -1.78 -6.98
CA ALA A 20 -2.18 -2.94 -6.27
C ALA A 20 -0.65 -2.91 -6.13
N ARG A 21 0.07 -2.45 -7.18
CA ARG A 21 1.52 -2.24 -7.13
C ARG A 21 1.88 -1.22 -6.07
N ARG A 22 1.23 -0.05 -6.07
CA ARG A 22 1.47 1.00 -5.07
C ARG A 22 1.17 0.54 -3.64
N LEU A 23 0.10 -0.23 -3.42
CA LEU A 23 -0.22 -0.82 -2.11
C LEU A 23 0.88 -1.75 -1.61
N ARG A 24 1.48 -2.57 -2.49
CA ARG A 24 2.60 -3.45 -2.14
C ARG A 24 3.85 -2.66 -1.76
N ASP A 25 4.15 -1.64 -2.53
CA ASP A 25 5.31 -0.78 -2.27
C ASP A 25 5.14 -0.03 -0.94
N ALA A 26 3.94 0.49 -0.65
CA ALA A 26 3.62 1.08 0.65
C ALA A 26 3.77 0.06 1.80
N HIS A 27 3.26 -1.16 1.62
CA HIS A 27 3.44 -2.24 2.60
C HIS A 27 4.92 -2.58 2.85
N ARG A 28 5.76 -2.58 1.81
CA ARG A 28 7.20 -2.82 1.91
C ARG A 28 7.90 -1.69 2.67
N ALA A 29 7.53 -0.44 2.41
CA ALA A 29 8.09 0.73 3.11
C ALA A 29 7.74 0.74 4.61
N VAL A 30 6.57 0.22 4.97
CA VAL A 30 6.09 0.13 6.36
C VAL A 30 6.69 -1.06 7.13
N ALA A 31 7.12 -2.12 6.45
CA ALA A 31 7.68 -3.33 7.07
C ALA A 31 8.87 -3.11 8.03
N PRO A 32 9.89 -2.27 7.71
CA PRO A 32 11.03 -2.04 8.60
C PRO A 32 10.75 -1.17 9.82
N LEU A 33 9.57 -0.53 9.91
CA LEU A 33 9.25 0.41 10.99
C LEU A 33 9.09 -0.28 12.37
N PRO A 34 9.22 0.47 13.47
CA PRO A 34 8.90 0.01 14.81
C PRO A 34 7.50 -0.61 14.91
N PRO A 35 7.28 -1.59 15.80
CA PRO A 35 6.04 -2.37 15.84
C PRO A 35 4.78 -1.52 16.09
N ASP A 36 4.87 -0.48 16.91
CA ASP A 36 3.75 0.41 17.22
C ASP A 36 3.28 1.22 16.00
N ASP A 37 4.21 1.90 15.31
CA ASP A 37 3.93 2.63 14.07
C ASP A 37 3.50 1.70 12.95
N ARG A 38 4.22 0.59 12.77
CA ARG A 38 3.92 -0.42 11.76
C ARG A 38 2.49 -0.96 11.93
N ARG A 39 2.04 -1.24 13.15
CA ARG A 39 0.69 -1.80 13.39
C ARG A 39 -0.41 -0.80 13.07
N ARG A 40 -0.18 0.51 13.28
CA ARG A 40 -1.12 1.55 12.88
C ARG A 40 -1.17 1.68 11.35
N LEU A 41 -0.01 1.74 10.70
CA LEU A 41 0.10 1.92 9.25
C LEU A 41 -0.41 0.70 8.47
N ILE A 42 -0.11 -0.53 8.90
CA ILE A 42 -0.64 -1.75 8.29
C ILE A 42 -2.17 -1.79 8.35
N ARG A 43 -2.78 -1.39 9.48
CA ARG A 43 -4.25 -1.32 9.60
C ARG A 43 -4.85 -0.31 8.62
N HIS A 44 -4.18 0.82 8.39
CA HIS A 44 -4.62 1.82 7.42
C HIS A 44 -4.54 1.25 5.99
N LEU A 45 -3.42 0.62 5.63
CA LEU A 45 -3.25 -0.01 4.31
C LEU A 45 -4.29 -1.11 4.05
N LEU A 46 -4.65 -1.90 5.06
CA LEU A 46 -5.73 -2.88 4.95
C LEU A 46 -7.09 -2.24 4.67
N ALA A 47 -7.41 -1.12 5.31
CA ALA A 47 -8.65 -0.39 5.05
C ALA A 47 -8.69 0.17 3.62
N ILE A 48 -7.57 0.69 3.11
CA ILE A 48 -7.46 1.18 1.72
C ILE A 48 -7.60 0.01 0.73
N THR A 49 -6.99 -1.15 1.04
CA THR A 49 -7.10 -2.35 0.20
C THR A 49 -8.52 -2.90 0.17
N ASP A 50 -9.27 -2.82 1.28
CA ASP A 50 -10.68 -3.22 1.27
C ASP A 50 -11.53 -2.25 0.45
N LEU A 51 -11.29 -0.95 0.58
CA LEU A 51 -11.95 0.07 -0.21
C LEU A 51 -11.70 -0.10 -1.71
N ALA A 52 -10.48 -0.44 -2.11
CA ALA A 52 -10.12 -0.66 -3.51
C ALA A 52 -10.98 -1.71 -4.21
N LYS A 53 -11.54 -2.67 -3.47
CA LYS A 53 -12.45 -3.69 -4.02
C LYS A 53 -13.83 -3.13 -4.39
N ARG A 54 -14.20 -1.98 -3.84
CA ARG A 54 -15.52 -1.36 -3.99
C ARG A 54 -15.45 -0.06 -4.79
N ASP A 55 -14.41 0.74 -4.56
CA ASP A 55 -14.19 2.04 -5.15
C ASP A 55 -12.67 2.27 -5.35
N PRO A 56 -12.14 1.91 -6.54
CA PRO A 56 -10.71 1.98 -6.80
C PRO A 56 -10.20 3.42 -6.96
N GLU A 57 -11.01 4.34 -7.48
CA GLU A 57 -10.63 5.74 -7.61
C GLU A 57 -10.47 6.41 -6.23
N LEU A 58 -11.43 6.18 -5.33
CA LEU A 58 -11.35 6.72 -3.97
C LEU A 58 -10.20 6.07 -3.18
N ALA A 59 -9.96 4.77 -3.39
CA ALA A 59 -8.82 4.09 -2.78
C ALA A 59 -7.48 4.67 -3.26
N SER A 60 -7.36 4.99 -4.55
CA SER A 60 -6.15 5.65 -5.08
C SER A 60 -5.91 6.99 -4.38
N ARG A 61 -6.93 7.85 -4.29
CA ARG A 61 -6.79 9.16 -3.62
C ARG A 61 -6.40 9.01 -2.15
N ARG A 62 -7.00 8.05 -1.44
CA ARG A 62 -6.65 7.76 -0.04
C ARG A 62 -5.23 7.24 0.10
N LEU A 63 -4.76 6.42 -0.85
CA LEU A 63 -3.39 5.95 -0.87
C LEU A 63 -2.40 7.11 -1.12
N GLU A 64 -2.74 8.03 -2.01
CA GLU A 64 -1.93 9.23 -2.26
C GLU A 64 -1.82 10.10 -1.01
N THR A 65 -2.92 10.37 -0.31
CA THR A 65 -2.89 11.08 0.98
C THR A 65 -2.05 10.33 2.01
N PHE A 66 -2.28 9.02 2.18
CA PHE A 66 -1.50 8.18 3.09
C PHE A 66 0.00 8.26 2.81
N LEU A 67 0.40 8.19 1.54
CA LEU A 67 1.80 8.28 1.14
C LEU A 67 2.36 9.68 1.38
N ALA A 68 1.58 10.74 1.16
CA ALA A 68 2.01 12.10 1.48
C ALA A 68 2.27 12.27 2.98
N ASP A 69 1.32 11.87 3.84
CA ASP A 69 1.50 11.86 5.30
C ASP A 69 2.71 10.98 5.72
N PHE A 70 2.89 9.83 5.07
CA PHE A 70 3.96 8.90 5.37
C PHE A 70 5.36 9.45 5.04
N HIS A 71 5.49 10.20 3.93
CA HIS A 71 6.75 10.86 3.57
C HIS A 71 6.95 12.20 4.29
N GLU A 72 5.88 12.87 4.69
CA GLU A 72 5.94 14.13 5.44
C GLU A 72 6.32 13.92 6.90
N ALA A 73 6.07 12.75 7.49
CA ALA A 73 6.56 12.38 8.81
C ALA A 73 8.10 12.52 8.83
N PRO A 74 8.65 13.61 9.39
CA PRO A 74 10.08 13.80 9.41
C PRO A 74 10.66 12.73 10.34
N ASP A 75 11.85 12.26 9.98
CA ASP A 75 12.76 11.53 10.84
C ASP A 75 12.86 12.26 12.19
N VAL A 76 12.07 11.84 13.19
CA VAL A 76 12.26 12.20 14.59
C VAL A 76 12.70 10.93 15.29
N GLY A 77 14.03 10.77 15.38
CA GLY A 77 14.69 9.69 16.11
C GLY A 77 16.19 9.66 15.89
#